data_AF-A0A6V7I0W8-F1
#
_entry.id   AF-A0A6V7I0W8-F1
#
_cell.length_a   1.000
_cell.length_b   1.000
_cell.length_c   1.000
_cell.angle_alpha   90.00
_cell.angle_beta   90.00
_cell.angle_gamma   90.00
#
_symmetry.space_group_name_H-M   'P 1'
#
loop_
_entity.id
_entity.type
_entity.pdbx_description
1 polymer ?
#
loop_
_entity_poly.entity_id
_entity_poly.type
_entity_poly.pdbx_seq_one_letter_code
_entity_poly.pdbx_strand_id
1 'polypeptide(L)'
;CDVIGVEADKSWWQSKYSPSMYLNKIIFVNETNAVDIPSNYAILFCYFNNGNAFYDYVRRYSGRIMFIIGPDQGQNRCTDPLPFDSKLNELGWRLSRARMLDNDRDYFTVYVRLKGQRNTIEF
;
A
#
# COMPACT_ATOMS: atom_id res chain seq x y z
N CYS A 1 -18.83 -4.23 1.07
CA CYS A 1 -17.43 -3.91 1.44
C CYS A 1 -17.07 -2.60 0.76
N ASP A 2 -16.56 -1.63 1.51
CA ASP A 2 -16.20 -0.33 0.95
C ASP A 2 -14.77 -0.37 0.42
N VAL A 3 -14.57 0.16 -0.79
CA VAL A 3 -13.24 0.38 -1.37
C VAL A 3 -13.08 1.89 -1.58
N ILE A 4 -12.00 2.44 -1.02
CA ILE A 4 -11.73 3.88 -1.01
C ILE A 4 -10.35 4.09 -1.62
N GLY A 5 -10.25 4.95 -2.64
CA GLY A 5 -8.97 5.40 -3.17
C GLY A 5 -8.40 6.53 -2.31
N VAL A 6 -7.07 6.57 -2.13
CA VAL A 6 -6.36 7.67 -1.47
C VAL A 6 -5.27 8.13 -2.43
N GLU A 7 -5.36 9.38 -2.90
CA GLU A 7 -4.55 9.87 -4.03
C GLU A 7 -3.98 11.26 -3.75
N ALA A 8 -2.78 11.59 -4.24
CA ALA A 8 -2.18 12.90 -3.97
C ALA A 8 -2.61 13.99 -4.98
N ASP A 9 -2.44 13.72 -6.27
CA ASP A 9 -2.62 14.73 -7.33
C ASP A 9 -4.05 14.75 -7.87
N LYS A 10 -4.92 15.49 -7.18
CA LYS A 10 -6.32 15.68 -7.61
C LYS A 10 -6.43 16.23 -9.02
N SER A 11 -5.58 17.18 -9.39
CA SER A 11 -5.64 17.84 -10.70
C SER A 11 -5.30 16.85 -11.82
N TRP A 12 -4.28 16.01 -11.63
CA TRP A 12 -3.94 14.92 -12.54
C TRP A 12 -5.11 13.95 -12.71
N TRP A 13 -5.64 13.41 -11.61
CA TRP A 13 -6.72 12.42 -11.63
C TRP A 13 -8.06 12.96 -12.16
N GLN A 14 -8.28 14.27 -12.13
CA GLN A 14 -9.45 14.91 -12.71
C GLN A 14 -9.21 15.44 -14.13
N SER A 15 -7.98 15.31 -14.65
CA SER A 15 -7.64 15.75 -16.01
C SER A 15 -8.15 14.76 -17.06
N LYS A 16 -8.29 15.25 -18.30
CA LYS A 16 -8.61 14.42 -19.47
C LYS A 16 -7.54 13.38 -19.84
N TYR A 17 -6.35 13.46 -19.23
CA TYR A 17 -5.24 12.54 -19.48
C TYR A 17 -5.16 11.42 -18.44
N SER A 18 -5.98 11.49 -17.39
CA SER A 18 -6.03 10.45 -16.37
C SER A 18 -6.57 9.14 -16.94
N PRO A 19 -6.13 7.99 -16.41
CA PRO A 19 -6.80 6.72 -16.63
C PRO A 19 -8.26 6.78 -16.15
N SER A 20 -9.12 5.92 -16.68
CA SER A 20 -10.50 5.79 -16.19
C SER A 20 -10.53 5.51 -14.68
N MET A 21 -11.25 6.34 -13.94
CA MET A 21 -11.49 6.13 -12.52
C MET A 21 -12.63 5.13 -12.33
N TYR A 22 -12.34 3.98 -11.72
CA TYR A 22 -13.33 2.94 -11.42
C TYR A 22 -13.87 3.02 -9.97
N LEU A 23 -13.23 3.82 -9.12
CA LEU A 23 -13.62 3.99 -7.72
C LEU A 23 -14.57 5.18 -7.57
N ASN A 24 -15.72 4.94 -6.96
CA ASN A 24 -16.72 5.98 -6.70
C ASN A 24 -16.35 6.88 -5.51
N LYS A 25 -15.38 6.47 -4.68
CA LYS A 25 -14.95 7.19 -3.48
C LYS A 25 -13.42 7.31 -3.47
N ILE A 26 -12.93 8.51 -3.73
CA ILE A 26 -11.51 8.85 -3.71
C ILE A 26 -11.31 10.04 -2.76
N ILE A 27 -10.34 9.91 -1.86
CA ILE A 27 -9.91 10.97 -0.96
C ILE A 27 -8.58 11.51 -1.48
N PHE A 28 -8.50 12.82 -1.68
CA PHE A 28 -7.27 13.47 -2.12
C PHE A 28 -6.46 13.99 -0.95
N VAL A 29 -5.19 13.58 -0.84
CA VAL A 29 -4.26 13.92 0.24
C VAL A 29 -3.14 14.83 -0.25
N ASN A 30 -2.54 15.57 0.67
CA ASN A 30 -1.33 16.35 0.41
C ASN A 30 -0.54 16.48 1.73
N GLU A 31 0.52 17.29 1.72
CA GLU A 31 1.38 17.48 2.90
C GLU A 31 0.64 18.02 4.13
N THR A 32 -0.45 18.78 3.93
CA THR A 32 -1.23 19.40 5.02
C THR A 32 -2.47 18.58 5.40
N ASN A 33 -2.92 17.67 4.55
CA ASN A 33 -4.12 16.83 4.74
C ASN A 33 -3.77 15.35 4.57
N ALA A 34 -3.29 14.73 5.65
CA ALA A 34 -3.12 13.29 5.72
C ALA A 34 -4.46 12.58 5.99
N VAL A 35 -4.62 11.36 5.48
CA VAL A 35 -5.77 10.50 5.79
C VAL A 35 -5.41 9.51 6.88
N ASP A 36 -6.18 9.52 7.96
CA ASP A 36 -6.16 8.45 8.95
C ASP A 36 -7.01 7.28 8.45
N ILE A 37 -6.34 6.19 8.07
CA ILE A 37 -7.01 4.97 7.63
C ILE A 37 -7.50 4.21 8.87
N PRO A 38 -8.82 3.99 9.04
CA PRO A 38 -9.34 3.30 10.22
C PRO A 38 -8.80 1.87 10.34
N SER A 39 -8.55 1.41 11.56
CA SER A 39 -7.89 0.12 11.82
C SER A 39 -8.72 -1.12 11.41
N ASN A 40 -10.01 -0.95 11.14
CA ASN A 40 -10.90 -2.00 10.62
C ASN A 40 -10.86 -2.15 9.09
N TYR A 41 -10.17 -1.26 8.38
CA TYR A 41 -9.88 -1.42 6.95
C TYR A 41 -8.57 -2.18 6.76
N ALA A 42 -8.38 -2.79 5.58
CA ALA A 42 -7.09 -3.23 5.08
C ALA A 42 -6.50 -2.17 4.14
N ILE A 43 -5.18 -2.03 4.10
CA ILE A 43 -4.50 -1.16 3.13
C ILE A 43 -3.98 -1.98 1.95
N LEU A 44 -3.98 -1.42 0.75
CA LEU A 44 -3.49 -2.08 -0.47
C LEU A 44 -2.58 -1.14 -1.25
N PHE A 45 -1.43 -1.65 -1.66
CA PHE A 45 -0.49 -0.99 -2.54
C PHE A 45 -0.35 -1.81 -3.82
N CYS A 46 -0.56 -1.19 -4.98
CA CYS A 46 -0.54 -1.86 -6.28
C CYS A 46 0.40 -1.11 -7.21
N TYR A 47 1.49 -1.76 -7.64
CA TYR A 47 2.56 -1.17 -8.44
C TYR A 47 3.05 0.19 -7.91
N PHE A 48 3.10 0.31 -6.57
CA PHE A 48 3.49 1.55 -5.91
C PHE A 48 4.97 1.84 -6.19
N ASN A 49 5.32 3.08 -6.49
CA ASN A 49 6.64 3.45 -7.02
C ASN A 49 7.41 4.46 -6.14
N ASN A 50 6.94 4.70 -4.92
CA ASN A 50 7.54 5.66 -4.01
C ASN A 50 7.75 5.02 -2.62
N GLY A 51 8.91 4.39 -2.42
CA GLY A 51 9.23 3.72 -1.16
C GLY A 51 9.09 4.61 0.06
N ASN A 52 9.61 5.84 0.01
CA ASN A 52 9.54 6.77 1.14
C ASN A 52 8.09 7.05 1.57
N ALA A 53 7.21 7.35 0.60
CA ALA A 53 5.79 7.54 0.88
C ALA A 53 5.15 6.26 1.43
N PHE A 54 5.51 5.09 0.89
CA PHE A 54 5.04 3.80 1.38
C PHE A 54 5.38 3.61 2.87
N TYR A 55 6.64 3.86 3.27
CA TYR A 55 7.04 3.73 4.67
C TYR A 55 6.23 4.65 5.59
N ASP A 56 5.95 5.88 5.17
CA ASP A 56 5.17 6.82 5.96
C ASP A 56 3.71 6.38 6.12
N TYR A 57 3.08 5.90 5.04
CA TYR A 57 1.74 5.31 5.11
C TYR A 57 1.71 4.12 6.08
N VAL A 58 2.66 3.20 5.95
CA VAL A 58 2.69 1.97 6.75
C VAL A 58 3.02 2.21 8.22
N ARG A 59 3.82 3.24 8.54
CA ARG A 59 4.10 3.65 9.92
C ARG A 59 2.87 4.26 10.60
N ARG A 60 2.09 5.06 9.89
CA ARG A 60 0.87 5.72 10.42
C ARG A 60 -0.33 4.78 10.47
N TYR A 61 -0.37 3.79 9.58
CA TYR A 61 -1.48 2.84 9.51
C TYR A 61 -1.51 1.90 10.72
N SER A 62 -2.61 1.94 11.48
CA SER A 62 -2.81 1.16 12.71
C SER A 62 -3.57 -0.16 12.50
N GLY A 63 -4.01 -0.44 11.28
CA GLY A 63 -4.67 -1.69 10.93
C GLY A 63 -3.69 -2.87 10.86
N ARG A 64 -4.24 -4.05 10.58
CA ARG A 64 -3.51 -5.34 10.74
C ARG A 64 -3.29 -6.09 9.45
N ILE A 65 -3.86 -5.64 8.33
CA ILE A 65 -3.80 -6.34 7.05
C ILE A 65 -3.33 -5.37 5.99
N MET A 66 -2.29 -5.77 5.27
CA MET A 66 -1.75 -5.03 4.15
C MET A 66 -1.63 -5.97 2.94
N PHE A 67 -2.02 -5.46 1.78
CA PHE A 67 -1.83 -6.12 0.50
C PHE A 67 -0.75 -5.38 -0.29
N ILE A 68 0.15 -6.15 -0.92
CA ILE A 68 1.10 -5.62 -1.89
C ILE A 68 0.92 -6.40 -3.18
N ILE A 69 0.68 -5.68 -4.26
CA ILE A 69 0.57 -6.21 -5.61
C ILE A 69 1.66 -5.58 -6.45
N GLY A 70 2.46 -6.39 -7.11
CA GLY A 70 3.55 -5.90 -7.91
C GLY A 70 4.35 -7.03 -8.54
N PRO A 71 5.42 -6.68 -9.24
CA PRO A 71 6.26 -7.63 -9.95
C PRO A 71 7.13 -8.45 -9.02
N ASP A 72 7.54 -9.60 -9.52
CA ASP A 72 8.68 -10.31 -8.96
C ASP A 72 9.98 -9.49 -9.08
N GLN A 73 10.98 -9.89 -8.31
CA GLN A 73 12.30 -9.27 -8.37
C GLN A 73 12.92 -9.40 -9.77
N GLY A 74 13.56 -8.32 -10.24
CA GLY A 74 14.30 -8.33 -11.52
C GLY A 74 13.44 -8.12 -12.78
N GLN A 75 12.16 -7.79 -12.66
CA GLN A 75 11.26 -7.57 -13.81
C GLN A 75 11.38 -6.17 -14.47
N ASN A 76 12.43 -5.40 -14.18
CA ASN A 76 12.67 -4.03 -14.72
C ASN A 76 11.46 -3.08 -14.61
N ARG A 77 10.69 -3.19 -13.52
CA ARG A 77 9.56 -2.29 -13.20
C ARG A 77 9.92 -1.48 -11.96
N CYS A 78 9.67 -0.17 -12.02
CA CYS A 78 9.97 0.75 -10.93
C CYS A 78 8.88 0.68 -9.85
N THR A 79 8.89 -0.37 -9.03
CA THR A 79 8.00 -0.51 -7.88
C THR A 79 8.79 -0.63 -6.59
N ASP A 80 8.36 0.07 -5.56
CA ASP A 80 8.93 0.06 -4.21
C ASP A 80 7.78 0.29 -3.19
N PRO A 81 7.42 -0.73 -2.38
CA PRO A 81 8.13 -2.00 -2.17
C PRO A 81 7.82 -3.04 -3.25
N LEU A 82 8.64 -4.09 -3.27
CA LEU A 82 8.31 -5.35 -3.96
C LEU A 82 7.37 -6.23 -3.11
N PRO A 83 6.63 -7.18 -3.72
CA PRO A 83 5.72 -8.07 -3.01
C PRO A 83 6.37 -8.93 -1.92
N PHE A 84 7.68 -9.20 -2.03
CA PHE A 84 8.47 -10.01 -1.08
C PHE A 84 9.58 -9.20 -0.40
N ASP A 85 9.41 -7.87 -0.25
CA ASP A 85 10.41 -7.01 0.38
C ASP A 85 10.66 -7.41 1.86
N SER A 86 11.91 -7.76 2.18
CA SER A 86 12.32 -8.19 3.51
C SER A 86 12.25 -7.08 4.56
N LYS A 87 12.33 -5.80 4.14
CA LYS A 87 12.23 -4.63 5.04
C LYS A 87 10.89 -4.55 5.76
N LEU A 88 9.86 -5.20 5.22
CA LEU A 88 8.54 -5.29 5.85
C LEU A 88 8.59 -6.03 7.19
N ASN A 89 9.49 -7.00 7.34
CA ASN A 89 9.70 -7.70 8.61
C ASN A 89 10.22 -6.75 9.69
N GLU A 90 11.10 -5.82 9.34
CA GLU A 90 11.65 -4.80 10.25
C GLU A 90 10.56 -3.83 10.73
N LEU A 91 9.52 -3.62 9.92
CA LEU A 91 8.33 -2.83 10.27
C LEU A 91 7.26 -3.62 11.04
N GLY A 92 7.57 -4.86 11.45
CA GLY A 92 6.66 -5.74 12.19
C GLY A 92 5.57 -6.41 11.34
N TRP A 93 5.69 -6.38 10.01
CA TRP A 93 4.78 -7.07 9.10
C TRP A 93 5.30 -8.45 8.76
N ARG A 94 4.43 -9.46 8.84
CA ARG A 94 4.76 -10.83 8.48
C ARG A 94 4.00 -11.24 7.24
N LEU A 95 4.70 -11.78 6.25
CA LEU A 95 4.06 -12.39 5.09
C LEU A 95 3.18 -13.57 5.56
N SER A 96 1.90 -13.52 5.24
CA SER A 96 0.91 -14.54 5.61
C SER A 96 0.53 -15.41 4.42
N ARG A 97 0.31 -14.80 3.24
CA ARG A 97 -0.04 -15.49 2.01
C ARG A 97 0.58 -14.79 0.81
N ALA A 98 0.85 -15.56 -0.23
CA ALA A 98 1.26 -15.07 -1.53
C ALA A 98 0.55 -15.89 -2.61
N ARG A 99 0.20 -15.24 -3.72
CA ARG A 99 -0.33 -15.89 -4.92
C ARG A 99 0.28 -15.22 -6.15
N MET A 100 0.77 -16.01 -7.10
CA MET A 100 1.16 -15.51 -8.41
C MET A 100 -0.08 -15.22 -9.24
N LEU A 101 -0.07 -14.09 -9.95
CA LEU A 101 -1.13 -13.70 -10.89
C LEU A 101 -0.94 -14.44 -12.22
N ASP A 102 -2.00 -14.47 -13.04
CA ASP A 102 -2.08 -15.27 -14.27
C ASP A 102 -1.05 -14.89 -15.36
N ASN A 103 -0.28 -13.83 -15.14
CA ASN A 103 0.78 -13.39 -16.05
C ASN A 103 2.18 -13.93 -15.69
N ASP A 104 2.28 -14.77 -14.67
CA ASP A 104 3.49 -15.42 -14.16
C ASP A 104 4.65 -14.46 -13.80
N ARG A 105 4.36 -13.17 -13.64
CA ARG A 105 5.37 -12.13 -13.38
C ARG A 105 5.02 -11.25 -12.19
N ASP A 106 3.76 -11.25 -11.79
CA ASP A 106 3.25 -10.43 -10.72
C ASP A 106 2.69 -11.29 -9.59
N TYR A 107 2.83 -10.77 -8.37
CA TYR A 107 2.36 -11.43 -7.16
C TYR A 107 1.36 -10.56 -6.42
N PHE A 108 0.41 -11.23 -5.78
CA PHE A 108 -0.46 -10.70 -4.76
C PHE A 108 -0.01 -11.26 -3.41
N THR A 109 0.50 -10.40 -2.53
CA THR A 109 0.96 -10.78 -1.19
C THR A 109 0.11 -10.15 -0.10
N VAL A 110 -0.07 -10.91 0.98
CA VAL A 110 -0.83 -10.51 2.16
C VAL A 110 0.12 -10.51 3.34
N TYR A 111 0.26 -9.35 3.96
CA TYR A 111 1.01 -9.14 5.18
C TYR A 111 0.08 -8.90 6.36
N VAL A 112 0.46 -9.43 7.53
CA VAL A 112 -0.30 -9.27 8.77
C VAL A 112 0.57 -8.75 9.91
N ARG A 113 -0.03 -7.91 10.77
CA ARG A 113 0.51 -7.55 12.09
C ARG A 113 -0.20 -8.34 13.19
N LEU A 114 0.56 -8.93 14.11
CA LEU A 114 0.00 -9.63 15.27
C LEU A 114 -0.53 -8.63 16.31
N LYS A 115 -1.64 -8.96 16.99
CA LYS A 115 -2.12 -8.17 18.12
C LYS A 115 -1.07 -8.22 19.25
N GLY A 116 -0.53 -7.06 19.64
CA GLY A 116 0.40 -6.94 20.77
C GLY A 116 1.69 -6.17 20.47
N GLN A 117 2.06 -5.99 19.20
CA GLN A 117 3.17 -5.11 18.83
C GLN A 117 2.66 -3.69 18.59
N ARG A 118 2.51 -2.91 19.67
CA ARG A 118 2.54 -1.45 19.54
C ARG A 118 4.01 -1.07 19.44
N ASN A 119 4.42 -0.47 18.33
CA ASN A 119 5.70 0.20 18.24
C ASN A 119 5.65 1.39 19.20
N THR A 120 6.16 1.21 20.42
CA THR A 120 6.56 2.34 21.25
C THR A 120 7.84 2.87 20.61
N ILE A 121 7.73 3.90 19.78
CA ILE A 121 8.88 4.71 19.42
C ILE A 121 8.77 5.93 20.34
N GLU A 122 9.54 5.91 21.42
CA GLU A 122 9.76 7.10 22.24
C GLU A 122 10.64 8.07 21.46
N PHE A 123 10.28 9.37 21.51
CA PHE A 123 11.10 10.47 21.03
C PHE A 123 11.97 11.01 22.16
#